data_AF-A0AAU9KTL7-F1
#
_entry.id   AF-A0AAU9KTL7-F1
#
_cell.length_a   1.000
_cell.length_b   1.000
_cell.length_c   1.000
_cell.angle_alpha   90.00
_cell.angle_beta   90.00
_cell.angle_gamma   90.00
#
_symmetry.space_group_name_H-M   'P 1'
#
loop_
_entity.id
_entity.type
_entity.pdbx_description
1 polymer ?
#
loop_
_entity_poly.entity_id
_entity_poly.type
_entity_poly.pdbx_seq_one_letter_code
_entity_poly.pdbx_strand_id
1 'polypeptide(L)'
;MARGNAKYSVAELVAKAEALVDQCQPELAAQFYEKALLQEPANTSLLDSIGELSTELDNPERALSAFQQSLSLAPAQNPAKYFYLSQLVAGEEAEHYTVQGITYLQQELQQHMDPTTPEALIIKKQICDALCSLGELYMTDLCDHEEAETQCEKYFQEAMTFDIGLPEPTQALANLRLVQQNKEAADELLEETYRRLNENCTEEFLPSLEFRTATGKMLIEVERYEQACDVLEGVMQEDDENAELWFLVGTCYRAMDDLSSALEFFEKCQTMLNKLKKELRDAFYLQDQLESVVETIAELKASIANGQPELDEESGSNEDENVVAKTVGKEDVEMEE
;
A
#
# COMPACT_ATOMS: atom_id res chain seq x y z
N MET A 1 -20.26 51.51 -13.64
CA MET A 1 -20.04 50.37 -14.57
C MET A 1 -20.52 49.12 -13.87
N ALA A 2 -21.68 48.60 -14.27
CA ALA A 2 -22.21 47.35 -13.75
C ALA A 2 -21.29 46.22 -14.21
N ARG A 3 -20.58 45.56 -13.28
CA ARG A 3 -19.99 44.25 -13.54
C ARG A 3 -21.17 43.29 -13.69
N GLY A 4 -21.53 42.97 -14.93
CA GLY A 4 -22.59 42.01 -15.22
C GLY A 4 -22.25 40.67 -14.54
N ASN A 5 -23.23 40.07 -13.86
CA ASN A 5 -23.17 38.68 -13.46
C ASN A 5 -23.00 37.83 -14.73
N ALA A 6 -21.77 37.51 -15.09
CA ALA A 6 -21.50 36.48 -16.08
C ALA A 6 -22.05 35.18 -15.49
N LYS A 7 -23.18 34.71 -16.03
CA LYS A 7 -23.78 33.44 -15.64
C LYS A 7 -22.94 32.35 -16.32
N TYR A 8 -21.98 31.79 -15.61
CA TYR A 8 -21.19 30.66 -16.08
C TYR A 8 -22.10 29.46 -16.31
N SER A 9 -21.91 28.79 -17.45
CA SER A 9 -22.54 27.50 -17.76
C SER A 9 -22.02 26.40 -16.83
N VAL A 10 -22.76 25.29 -16.75
CA VAL A 10 -22.32 24.11 -15.98
C VAL A 10 -20.96 23.61 -16.45
N ALA A 11 -20.77 23.49 -17.77
CA ALA A 11 -19.49 23.06 -18.36
C ALA A 11 -18.32 23.98 -17.97
N GLU A 12 -18.51 25.31 -17.94
CA GLU A 12 -17.47 26.25 -17.51
C GLU A 12 -17.17 26.16 -16.01
N LEU A 13 -18.18 25.84 -15.19
CA LEU A 13 -17.99 25.65 -13.75
C LEU A 13 -17.26 24.34 -13.45
N VAL A 14 -17.61 23.26 -14.15
CA VAL A 14 -16.96 21.93 -14.05
C VAL A 14 -15.49 22.03 -14.49
N ALA A 15 -15.23 22.57 -15.69
CA ALA A 15 -13.86 22.73 -16.19
C ALA A 15 -12.99 23.60 -15.25
N LYS A 16 -13.60 24.58 -14.57
CA LYS A 16 -12.91 25.39 -13.57
C LYS A 16 -12.64 24.62 -12.28
N ALA A 17 -13.56 23.75 -11.85
CA ALA A 17 -13.35 22.89 -10.69
C ALA A 17 -12.23 21.88 -10.96
N GLU A 18 -12.25 21.21 -12.10
CA GLU A 18 -11.18 20.28 -12.56
C GLU A 18 -9.81 20.98 -12.55
N ALA A 19 -9.71 22.16 -13.17
CA ALA A 19 -8.46 22.92 -13.16
C ALA A 19 -7.99 23.35 -11.76
N LEU A 20 -8.90 23.47 -10.78
CA LEU A 20 -8.55 23.78 -9.40
C LEU A 20 -8.08 22.53 -8.64
N VAL A 21 -8.63 21.36 -8.94
CA VAL A 21 -8.12 20.07 -8.47
C VAL A 21 -6.67 19.90 -8.96
N ASP A 22 -6.40 20.13 -10.25
CA ASP A 22 -5.06 20.08 -10.83
C ASP A 22 -4.07 21.08 -10.19
N GLN A 23 -4.58 22.17 -9.61
CA GLN A 23 -3.81 23.20 -8.92
C GLN A 23 -3.64 22.92 -7.41
N CYS A 24 -4.02 21.72 -6.95
CA CYS A 24 -4.06 21.33 -5.54
C CYS A 24 -4.88 22.32 -4.68
N GLN A 25 -6.04 22.76 -5.19
CA GLN A 25 -7.01 23.61 -4.50
C GLN A 25 -8.40 22.94 -4.40
N PRO A 26 -8.48 21.73 -3.81
CA PRO A 26 -9.70 20.92 -3.81
C PRO A 26 -10.87 21.59 -3.06
N GLU A 27 -10.62 22.37 -2.02
CA GLU A 27 -11.68 23.07 -1.27
C GLU A 27 -12.33 24.17 -2.10
N LEU A 28 -11.58 24.79 -3.01
CA LEU A 28 -12.12 25.77 -3.94
C LEU A 28 -12.83 25.08 -5.10
N ALA A 29 -12.30 23.97 -5.60
CA ALA A 29 -12.93 23.15 -6.62
C ALA A 29 -14.34 22.69 -6.19
N ALA A 30 -14.48 22.24 -4.95
CA ALA A 30 -15.77 21.84 -4.37
C ALA A 30 -16.83 22.95 -4.51
N GLN A 31 -16.46 24.22 -4.27
CA GLN A 31 -17.40 25.34 -4.42
C GLN A 31 -17.86 25.57 -5.87
N PHE A 32 -17.04 25.23 -6.86
CA PHE A 32 -17.42 25.32 -8.27
C PHE A 32 -18.31 24.16 -8.68
N TYR A 33 -18.02 22.94 -8.23
CA TYR A 33 -18.91 21.80 -8.42
C TYR A 33 -20.28 22.01 -7.77
N GLU A 34 -20.35 22.54 -6.54
CA GLU A 34 -21.64 22.84 -5.89
C GLU A 34 -22.45 23.89 -6.67
N LYS A 35 -21.79 24.92 -7.23
CA LYS A 35 -22.46 25.91 -8.10
C LYS A 35 -22.97 25.29 -9.40
N ALA A 36 -22.25 24.32 -9.95
CA ALA A 36 -22.68 23.57 -11.13
C ALA A 36 -23.90 22.70 -10.79
N LEU A 37 -23.90 22.04 -9.63
CA LEU A 37 -24.97 21.14 -9.20
C LEU A 37 -26.28 21.90 -8.93
N LEU A 38 -26.18 23.13 -8.42
CA LEU A 38 -27.36 24.00 -8.28
C LEU A 38 -28.06 24.32 -9.61
N GLN A 39 -27.34 24.26 -10.74
CA GLN A 39 -27.92 24.47 -12.07
C GLN A 39 -28.45 23.16 -12.68
N GLU A 40 -27.80 22.03 -12.41
CA GLU A 40 -28.20 20.69 -12.88
C GLU A 40 -28.22 19.66 -11.74
N PRO A 41 -29.26 19.65 -10.88
CA PRO A 41 -29.29 18.79 -9.69
C PRO A 41 -29.38 17.29 -9.96
N ALA A 42 -29.65 16.90 -11.21
CA ALA A 42 -29.79 15.51 -11.63
C ALA A 42 -28.61 15.03 -12.50
N ASN A 43 -27.52 15.81 -12.57
CA ASN A 43 -26.31 15.44 -13.30
C ASN A 43 -25.51 14.43 -12.48
N THR A 44 -25.62 13.15 -12.85
CA THR A 44 -25.00 12.02 -12.14
C THR A 44 -23.48 12.04 -12.20
N SER A 45 -22.89 12.40 -13.34
CA SER A 45 -21.43 12.55 -13.46
C SER A 45 -20.90 13.62 -12.51
N LEU A 46 -21.61 14.75 -12.37
CA LEU A 46 -21.23 15.80 -11.42
C LEU A 46 -21.40 15.35 -9.96
N LEU A 47 -22.45 14.59 -9.66
CA LEU A 47 -22.64 14.01 -8.33
C LEU A 47 -21.53 13.01 -7.97
N ASP A 48 -21.10 12.20 -8.93
CA ASP A 48 -19.97 11.28 -8.77
C ASP A 48 -18.67 12.06 -8.47
N SER A 49 -18.35 13.10 -9.27
CA SER A 49 -17.16 13.94 -9.03
C SER A 49 -17.20 14.68 -7.68
N ILE A 50 -18.39 15.10 -7.21
CA ILE A 50 -18.54 15.69 -5.88
C ILE A 50 -18.33 14.63 -4.79
N GLY A 51 -18.82 13.41 -5.00
CA GLY A 51 -18.63 12.29 -4.08
C GLY A 51 -17.15 11.96 -3.89
N GLU A 52 -16.43 11.82 -5.02
CA GLU A 52 -14.99 11.54 -5.05
C GLU A 52 -14.20 12.65 -4.34
N LEU A 53 -14.38 13.91 -4.75
CA LEU A 53 -13.68 15.05 -4.14
C LEU A 53 -14.02 15.21 -2.65
N SER A 54 -15.26 14.94 -2.24
CA SER A 54 -15.65 15.01 -0.83
C SER A 54 -14.99 13.91 0.01
N THR A 55 -14.71 12.75 -0.60
CA THR A 55 -13.95 11.66 0.05
C THR A 55 -12.50 12.10 0.26
N GLU A 56 -11.86 12.70 -0.75
CA GLU A 56 -10.50 13.24 -0.64
C GLU A 56 -10.37 14.37 0.39
N LEU A 57 -11.43 15.17 0.56
CA LEU A 57 -11.52 16.25 1.53
C LEU A 57 -11.92 15.81 2.95
N ASP A 58 -11.98 14.49 3.22
CA ASP A 58 -12.40 13.92 4.51
C ASP A 58 -13.78 14.45 4.96
N ASN A 59 -14.73 14.52 4.01
CA ASN A 59 -16.12 14.93 4.24
C ASN A 59 -17.07 13.78 3.90
N PRO A 60 -17.13 12.75 4.77
CA PRO A 60 -17.86 11.52 4.48
C PRO A 60 -19.37 11.75 4.35
N GLU A 61 -19.96 12.69 5.10
CA GLU A 61 -21.39 12.96 5.01
C GLU A 61 -21.78 13.54 3.66
N ARG A 62 -20.95 14.45 3.11
CA ARG A 62 -21.21 15.04 1.80
C ARG A 62 -20.97 14.04 0.68
N ALA A 63 -19.93 13.22 0.79
CA ALA A 63 -19.62 12.15 -0.15
C ALA A 63 -20.78 11.15 -0.26
N LEU A 64 -21.22 10.63 0.90
CA LEU A 64 -22.33 9.68 1.00
C LEU A 64 -23.60 10.24 0.34
N SER A 65 -23.96 11.48 0.67
CA SER A 65 -25.12 12.16 0.08
C SER A 65 -25.03 12.30 -1.44
N ALA A 66 -23.86 12.65 -1.98
CA ALA A 66 -23.65 12.79 -3.42
C ALA A 66 -23.82 11.46 -4.15
N PHE A 67 -23.14 10.41 -3.66
CA PHE A 67 -23.18 9.08 -4.26
C PHE A 67 -24.57 8.45 -4.16
N GLN A 68 -25.26 8.58 -3.03
CA GLN A 68 -26.64 8.10 -2.88
C GLN A 68 -27.61 8.82 -3.83
N GLN A 69 -27.44 10.13 -4.03
CA GLN A 69 -28.24 10.87 -5.00
C GLN A 69 -27.94 10.38 -6.43
N SER A 70 -26.67 10.21 -6.79
CA SER A 70 -26.25 9.70 -8.10
C SER A 70 -26.82 8.29 -8.36
N LEU A 71 -26.70 7.40 -7.37
CA LEU A 71 -27.22 6.04 -7.36
C LEU A 71 -28.73 6.00 -7.60
N SER A 72 -29.50 6.91 -6.97
CA SER A 72 -30.95 6.98 -7.14
C SER A 72 -31.40 7.38 -8.56
N LEU A 73 -30.52 8.07 -9.30
CA LEU A 73 -30.78 8.58 -10.64
C LEU A 73 -30.30 7.62 -11.73
N ALA A 74 -29.10 7.05 -11.57
CA ALA A 74 -28.50 6.14 -12.54
C ALA A 74 -27.67 5.03 -11.85
N PRO A 75 -28.32 3.96 -11.35
CA PRO A 75 -27.65 2.92 -10.56
C PRO A 75 -26.65 2.09 -11.38
N ALA A 76 -26.88 1.90 -12.68
CA ALA A 76 -25.98 1.14 -13.55
C ALA A 76 -24.80 1.96 -14.10
N GLN A 77 -24.79 3.29 -13.91
CA GLN A 77 -23.74 4.15 -14.43
C GLN A 77 -22.63 4.26 -13.40
N ASN A 78 -21.37 4.14 -13.84
CA ASN A 78 -20.17 4.26 -13.01
C ASN A 78 -20.20 3.32 -11.78
N PRO A 79 -20.03 2.00 -11.97
CA PRO A 79 -20.06 1.04 -10.87
C PRO A 79 -19.08 1.34 -9.73
N ALA A 80 -18.02 2.12 -9.97
CA ALA A 80 -17.05 2.51 -8.96
C ALA A 80 -17.69 3.25 -7.76
N LYS A 81 -18.81 3.97 -7.96
CA LYS A 81 -19.53 4.65 -6.86
C LYS A 81 -20.00 3.70 -5.75
N TYR A 82 -20.25 2.44 -6.08
CA TYR A 82 -20.61 1.43 -5.08
C TYR A 82 -19.46 1.13 -4.12
N PHE A 83 -18.22 1.13 -4.60
CA PHE A 83 -17.04 0.89 -3.76
C PHE A 83 -16.75 2.10 -2.87
N TYR A 84 -16.92 3.32 -3.39
CA TYR A 84 -16.89 4.53 -2.54
C TYR A 84 -17.96 4.49 -1.46
N LEU A 85 -19.22 4.15 -1.82
CA LEU A 85 -20.30 4.00 -0.83
C LEU A 85 -19.96 2.94 0.21
N SER A 86 -19.41 1.80 -0.19
CA SER A 86 -19.00 0.74 0.73
C SER A 86 -17.96 1.19 1.75
N GLN A 87 -17.00 2.04 1.37
CA GLN A 87 -15.98 2.56 2.28
C GLN A 87 -16.53 3.63 3.25
N LEU A 88 -17.69 4.22 2.93
CA LEU A 88 -18.34 5.25 3.76
C LEU A 88 -19.34 4.67 4.76
N VAL A 89 -19.58 3.35 4.72
CA VAL A 89 -20.48 2.62 5.61
C VAL A 89 -19.76 1.40 6.19
N ALA A 90 -20.42 0.62 7.05
CA ALA A 90 -19.80 -0.53 7.73
C ALA A 90 -20.70 -1.78 7.72
N GLY A 91 -20.09 -2.94 7.96
CA GLY A 91 -20.79 -4.22 8.09
C GLY A 91 -21.64 -4.61 6.87
N GLU A 92 -22.85 -5.10 7.10
CA GLU A 92 -23.74 -5.63 6.04
C GLU A 92 -24.11 -4.58 4.97
N GLU A 93 -24.11 -3.29 5.32
CA GLU A 93 -24.39 -2.22 4.34
C GLU A 93 -23.20 -2.05 3.37
N ALA A 94 -21.97 -2.19 3.85
CA ALA A 94 -20.76 -2.18 3.04
C ALA A 94 -20.73 -3.38 2.09
N GLU A 95 -21.04 -4.57 2.62
CA GLU A 95 -21.20 -5.79 1.81
C GLU A 95 -22.24 -5.57 0.70
N HIS A 96 -23.42 -5.04 1.05
CA HIS A 96 -24.49 -4.81 0.09
C HIS A 96 -24.06 -3.93 -1.09
N TYR A 97 -23.41 -2.80 -0.80
CA TYR A 97 -22.94 -1.91 -1.85
C TYR A 97 -21.87 -2.59 -2.71
N THR A 98 -20.88 -3.25 -2.10
CA THR A 98 -19.79 -3.88 -2.86
C THR A 98 -20.30 -5.00 -3.78
N VAL A 99 -21.21 -5.86 -3.30
CA VAL A 99 -21.83 -6.91 -4.12
C VAL A 99 -22.62 -6.32 -5.30
N GLN A 100 -23.32 -5.19 -5.09
CA GLN A 100 -24.01 -4.50 -6.17
C GLN A 100 -23.02 -3.93 -7.21
N GLY A 101 -21.93 -3.31 -6.76
CA GLY A 101 -20.87 -2.81 -7.63
C GLY A 101 -20.27 -3.91 -8.51
N ILE A 102 -19.92 -5.05 -7.90
CA ILE A 102 -19.43 -6.25 -8.61
C ILE A 102 -20.46 -6.74 -9.63
N THR A 103 -21.74 -6.77 -9.27
CA THR A 103 -22.82 -7.21 -10.18
C THR A 103 -22.86 -6.35 -11.45
N TYR A 104 -22.74 -5.03 -11.33
CA TYR A 104 -22.71 -4.13 -12.49
C TYR A 104 -21.43 -4.27 -13.30
N LEU A 105 -20.26 -4.40 -12.66
CA LEU A 105 -19.00 -4.67 -13.37
C LEU A 105 -19.04 -5.99 -14.13
N GLN A 106 -19.61 -7.05 -13.55
CA GLN A 106 -19.77 -8.34 -14.24
C GLN A 106 -20.70 -8.22 -15.46
N GLN A 107 -21.77 -7.42 -15.38
CA GLN A 107 -22.63 -7.13 -16.53
C GLN A 107 -21.89 -6.34 -17.61
N GLU A 108 -21.04 -5.38 -17.23
CA GLU A 108 -20.21 -4.62 -18.15
C GLU A 108 -19.19 -5.55 -18.84
N LEU A 109 -18.49 -6.39 -18.07
CA LEU A 109 -17.53 -7.37 -18.58
C LEU A 109 -18.16 -8.34 -19.59
N GLN A 110 -19.41 -8.76 -19.37
CA GLN A 110 -20.14 -9.63 -20.31
C GLN A 110 -20.40 -8.98 -21.68
N GLN A 111 -20.36 -7.65 -21.77
CA GLN A 111 -20.51 -6.93 -23.04
C GLN A 111 -19.21 -6.95 -23.86
N HIS A 112 -18.06 -7.24 -23.23
CA HIS A 112 -16.80 -7.44 -23.92
C HIS A 112 -16.74 -8.84 -24.56
N MET A 113 -16.69 -8.90 -25.89
CA MET A 113 -16.57 -10.17 -26.62
C MET A 113 -15.21 -10.86 -26.42
N ASP A 114 -14.18 -10.06 -26.15
CA ASP A 114 -12.82 -10.53 -25.87
C ASP A 114 -12.46 -10.14 -24.43
N PRO A 115 -12.24 -11.11 -23.52
CA PRO A 115 -11.93 -10.84 -22.12
C PRO A 115 -10.47 -10.41 -21.89
N THR A 116 -9.71 -10.17 -22.96
CA THR A 116 -8.30 -9.75 -22.94
C THR A 116 -8.08 -8.31 -23.40
N THR A 117 -9.14 -7.56 -23.76
CA THR A 117 -8.97 -6.14 -24.08
C THR A 117 -8.55 -5.34 -22.84
N PRO A 118 -7.82 -4.21 -23.00
CA PRO A 118 -7.42 -3.38 -21.87
C PRO A 118 -8.59 -2.98 -20.96
N GLU A 119 -9.74 -2.65 -21.53
CA GLU A 119 -10.95 -2.31 -20.78
C GLU A 119 -11.48 -3.51 -19.97
N ALA A 120 -11.48 -4.71 -20.56
CA ALA A 120 -11.88 -5.93 -19.87
C ALA A 120 -10.92 -6.28 -18.72
N LEU A 121 -9.61 -6.00 -18.89
CA LEU A 121 -8.60 -6.19 -17.83
C LEU A 121 -8.80 -5.20 -16.68
N ILE A 122 -9.13 -3.94 -16.96
CA ILE A 122 -9.47 -2.94 -15.93
C ILE A 122 -10.69 -3.39 -15.14
N ILE A 123 -11.75 -3.84 -15.81
CA ILE A 123 -12.97 -4.32 -15.13
C ILE A 123 -12.66 -5.57 -14.28
N LYS A 124 -11.86 -6.51 -14.80
CA LYS A 124 -11.41 -7.68 -14.03
C LYS A 124 -10.62 -7.28 -12.79
N LYS A 125 -9.70 -6.33 -12.90
CA LYS A 125 -8.98 -5.76 -11.76
C LYS A 125 -9.94 -5.20 -10.73
N GLN A 126 -10.89 -4.36 -11.14
CA GLN A 126 -11.87 -3.77 -10.21
C GLN A 126 -12.74 -4.83 -9.51
N ILE A 127 -13.16 -5.88 -10.22
CA ILE A 127 -13.88 -7.02 -9.62
C ILE A 127 -12.98 -7.76 -8.62
N CYS A 128 -11.73 -8.01 -9.00
CA CYS A 128 -10.73 -8.67 -8.18
C CYS A 128 -10.49 -7.92 -6.86
N ASP A 129 -10.21 -6.61 -6.95
CA ASP A 129 -10.01 -5.73 -5.79
C ASP A 129 -11.23 -5.74 -4.88
N ALA A 130 -12.43 -5.58 -5.45
CA ALA A 130 -13.68 -5.56 -4.69
C ALA A 130 -13.99 -6.90 -3.98
N LEU A 131 -13.66 -8.03 -4.60
CA LEU A 131 -13.82 -9.35 -3.98
C LEU A 131 -12.81 -9.57 -2.84
N CYS A 132 -11.57 -9.10 -2.99
CA CYS A 132 -10.61 -9.08 -1.89
C CYS A 132 -11.11 -8.20 -0.73
N SER A 133 -11.61 -6.98 -1.00
CA SER A 133 -12.17 -6.13 0.05
C SER A 133 -13.40 -6.75 0.75
N LEU A 134 -14.24 -7.50 0.02
CA LEU A 134 -15.34 -8.26 0.64
C LEU A 134 -14.82 -9.36 1.58
N GLY A 135 -13.81 -10.12 1.15
CA GLY A 135 -13.24 -11.16 2.01
C GLY A 135 -12.59 -10.56 3.27
N GLU A 136 -11.90 -9.43 3.15
CA GLU A 136 -11.33 -8.68 4.27
C GLU A 136 -12.39 -8.13 5.22
N LEU A 137 -13.53 -7.66 4.70
CA LEU A 137 -14.67 -7.22 5.52
C LEU A 137 -15.17 -8.34 6.45
N TYR A 138 -15.14 -9.60 5.99
CA TYR A 138 -15.44 -10.77 6.81
C TYR A 138 -14.32 -11.18 7.78
N MET A 139 -13.11 -10.65 7.61
CA MET A 139 -12.02 -10.80 8.57
C MET A 139 -12.00 -9.69 9.63
N THR A 140 -12.72 -8.58 9.42
CA THR A 140 -12.78 -7.44 10.35
C THR A 140 -14.19 -7.20 10.89
N ASP A 141 -15.07 -6.56 10.12
CA ASP A 141 -16.35 -6.02 10.58
C ASP A 141 -17.40 -7.10 10.77
N LEU A 142 -17.35 -8.14 9.92
CA LEU A 142 -18.30 -9.25 9.89
C LEU A 142 -17.68 -10.55 10.45
N CYS A 143 -16.57 -10.46 11.19
CA CYS A 143 -15.85 -11.61 11.71
C CYS A 143 -16.65 -12.44 12.74
N ASP A 144 -17.65 -11.83 13.40
CA ASP A 144 -18.53 -12.51 14.36
C ASP A 144 -19.63 -13.37 13.69
N HIS A 145 -19.78 -13.30 12.36
CA HIS A 145 -20.77 -14.09 11.64
C HIS A 145 -20.39 -15.58 11.63
N GLU A 146 -21.34 -16.51 11.85
CA GLU A 146 -21.06 -17.95 11.89
C GLU A 146 -20.42 -18.47 10.58
N GLU A 147 -20.76 -17.83 9.46
CA GLU A 147 -20.24 -18.17 8.14
C GLU A 147 -19.03 -17.31 7.71
N ALA A 148 -18.48 -16.45 8.57
CA ALA A 148 -17.49 -15.44 8.18
C ALA A 148 -16.28 -16.03 7.44
N GLU A 149 -15.69 -17.08 8.01
CA GLU A 149 -14.55 -17.78 7.41
C GLU A 149 -14.91 -18.39 6.04
N THR A 150 -16.10 -18.98 5.91
CA THR A 150 -16.55 -19.60 4.66
C THR A 150 -16.83 -18.54 3.58
N GLN A 151 -17.45 -17.41 3.93
CA GLN A 151 -17.70 -16.32 2.99
C GLN A 151 -16.40 -15.63 2.57
N CYS A 152 -15.50 -15.36 3.53
CA CYS A 152 -14.18 -14.82 3.28
C CYS A 152 -13.41 -15.66 2.25
N GLU A 153 -13.29 -16.97 2.49
CA GLU A 153 -12.61 -17.88 1.56
C GLU A 153 -13.28 -17.92 0.18
N LYS A 154 -14.62 -17.94 0.15
CA LYS A 154 -15.38 -17.92 -1.11
C LYS A 154 -15.06 -16.68 -1.94
N TYR A 155 -15.06 -15.49 -1.33
CA TYR A 155 -14.78 -14.25 -2.07
C TYR A 155 -13.34 -14.21 -2.59
N PHE A 156 -12.36 -14.65 -1.80
CA PHE A 156 -10.98 -14.74 -2.27
C PHE A 156 -10.80 -15.76 -3.42
N GLN A 157 -11.47 -16.92 -3.34
CA GLN A 157 -11.47 -17.89 -4.43
C GLN A 157 -12.19 -17.35 -5.68
N GLU A 158 -13.26 -16.58 -5.52
CA GLU A 158 -13.93 -15.91 -6.63
C GLU A 158 -13.02 -14.86 -7.27
N ALA A 159 -12.26 -14.09 -6.48
CA ALA A 159 -11.28 -13.11 -6.98
C ALA A 159 -10.25 -13.77 -7.90
N MET A 160 -9.76 -14.96 -7.53
CA MET A 160 -8.84 -15.76 -8.34
C MET A 160 -9.42 -16.17 -9.71
N THR A 161 -10.75 -16.16 -9.89
CA THR A 161 -11.37 -16.44 -11.21
C THR A 161 -11.32 -15.25 -12.16
N PHE A 162 -11.11 -14.04 -11.64
CA PHE A 162 -10.91 -12.79 -12.38
C PHE A 162 -9.44 -12.37 -12.43
N ASP A 163 -8.53 -13.25 -11.99
CA ASP A 163 -7.11 -12.98 -11.87
C ASP A 163 -6.47 -12.64 -13.22
N ILE A 164 -5.75 -11.51 -13.23
CA ILE A 164 -4.93 -11.03 -14.36
C ILE A 164 -3.43 -11.04 -14.03
N GLY A 165 -3.04 -11.74 -12.96
CA GLY A 165 -1.67 -11.79 -12.45
C GLY A 165 -1.41 -10.87 -11.27
N LEU A 166 -2.47 -10.41 -10.58
CA LEU A 166 -2.44 -9.45 -9.49
C LEU A 166 -2.01 -10.10 -8.17
N PRO A 167 -1.17 -9.45 -7.34
CA PRO A 167 -0.76 -10.00 -6.05
C PRO A 167 -1.86 -9.99 -4.98
N GLU A 168 -2.91 -9.19 -5.13
CA GLU A 168 -3.95 -8.96 -4.12
C GLU A 168 -4.68 -10.27 -3.70
N PRO A 169 -5.18 -11.12 -4.63
CA PRO A 169 -5.89 -12.34 -4.26
C PRO A 169 -5.02 -13.36 -3.51
N THR A 170 -3.76 -13.52 -3.93
CA THR A 170 -2.86 -14.49 -3.31
C THR A 170 -2.43 -14.02 -1.93
N GLN A 171 -2.23 -12.72 -1.74
CA GLN A 171 -2.00 -12.14 -0.42
C GLN A 171 -3.21 -12.29 0.50
N ALA A 172 -4.42 -12.04 0.00
CA ALA A 172 -5.64 -12.15 0.80
C ALA A 172 -5.88 -13.60 1.27
N LEU A 173 -5.67 -14.59 0.38
CA LEU A 173 -5.68 -16.01 0.75
C LEU A 173 -4.57 -16.35 1.75
N ALA A 174 -3.35 -15.82 1.58
CA ALA A 174 -2.26 -16.05 2.52
C ALA A 174 -2.61 -15.54 3.92
N ASN A 175 -3.17 -14.34 4.01
CA ASN A 175 -3.62 -13.76 5.27
C ASN A 175 -4.67 -14.65 5.95
N LEU A 176 -5.65 -15.17 5.20
CA LEU A 176 -6.61 -16.14 5.73
C LEU A 176 -5.92 -17.40 6.26
N ARG A 177 -4.92 -17.94 5.55
CA ARG A 177 -4.16 -19.12 6.01
C ARG A 177 -3.36 -18.84 7.28
N LEU A 178 -2.79 -17.64 7.42
CA LEU A 178 -2.12 -17.22 8.66
C LEU A 178 -3.10 -17.15 9.84
N VAL A 179 -4.28 -16.56 9.64
CA VAL A 179 -5.34 -16.51 10.66
C VAL A 179 -5.79 -17.92 11.07
N GLN A 180 -5.88 -18.85 10.10
CA GLN A 180 -6.18 -20.27 10.33
C GLN A 180 -5.02 -21.06 10.95
N GLN A 181 -3.89 -20.42 11.28
CA GLN A 181 -2.66 -21.06 11.79
C GLN A 181 -2.07 -22.10 10.82
N ASN A 182 -2.34 -21.95 9.52
CA ASN A 182 -1.82 -22.80 8.46
C ASN A 182 -0.67 -22.10 7.73
N LYS A 183 0.46 -21.96 8.42
CA LYS A 183 1.66 -21.27 7.91
C LYS A 183 2.26 -21.93 6.67
N GLU A 184 2.14 -23.25 6.52
CA GLU A 184 2.62 -23.97 5.33
C GLU A 184 1.86 -23.54 4.06
N ALA A 185 0.52 -23.51 4.12
CA ALA A 185 -0.27 -23.03 2.99
C ALA A 185 -0.11 -21.52 2.74
N ALA A 186 0.10 -20.73 3.79
CA ALA A 186 0.38 -19.30 3.66
C ALA A 186 1.71 -19.06 2.93
N ASP A 187 2.74 -19.86 3.23
CA ASP A 187 4.06 -19.76 2.61
C ASP A 187 4.00 -19.91 1.07
N GLU A 188 3.31 -20.94 0.59
CA GLU A 188 3.14 -21.18 -0.86
C GLU A 188 2.43 -20.00 -1.56
N LEU A 189 1.41 -19.43 -0.90
CA LEU A 189 0.67 -18.28 -1.42
C LEU A 189 1.50 -16.99 -1.42
N LEU A 190 2.33 -16.78 -0.39
CA LEU A 190 3.21 -15.62 -0.30
C LEU A 190 4.38 -15.68 -1.28
N GLU A 191 4.89 -16.86 -1.58
CA GLU A 191 5.87 -17.03 -2.66
C GLU A 191 5.29 -16.60 -4.01
N GLU A 192 4.04 -16.98 -4.29
CA GLU A 192 3.33 -16.55 -5.49
C GLU A 192 3.04 -15.05 -5.48
N THR A 193 2.61 -14.47 -4.35
CA THR A 193 2.43 -13.01 -4.19
C THR A 193 3.72 -12.25 -4.50
N TYR A 194 4.84 -12.68 -3.93
CA TYR A 194 6.15 -12.07 -4.16
C TYR A 194 6.57 -12.16 -5.63
N ARG A 195 6.37 -13.31 -6.27
CA ARG A 195 6.65 -13.49 -7.69
C ARG A 195 5.80 -12.53 -8.55
N ARG A 196 4.52 -12.38 -8.25
CA ARG A 196 3.61 -11.46 -8.96
C ARG A 196 4.03 -10.00 -8.82
N LEU A 197 4.43 -9.58 -7.61
CA LEU A 197 4.97 -8.23 -7.38
C LEU A 197 6.19 -7.93 -8.25
N ASN A 198 7.10 -8.90 -8.41
CA ASN A 198 8.36 -8.69 -9.12
C ASN A 198 8.29 -8.92 -10.65
N GLU A 199 7.40 -9.80 -11.12
CA GLU A 199 7.34 -10.19 -12.54
C GLU A 199 6.16 -9.55 -13.30
N ASN A 200 5.04 -9.28 -12.61
CA ASN A 200 3.78 -8.93 -13.28
C ASN A 200 3.34 -7.47 -13.05
N CYS A 201 3.80 -6.81 -11.99
CA CYS A 201 3.44 -5.42 -11.72
C CYS A 201 4.26 -4.46 -12.59
N THR A 202 3.60 -3.77 -13.52
CA THR A 202 4.13 -2.54 -14.12
C THR A 202 3.94 -1.37 -13.17
N GLU A 203 4.55 -0.20 -13.44
CA GLU A 203 4.32 1.03 -12.65
C GLU A 203 2.81 1.35 -12.48
N GLU A 204 1.97 1.00 -13.47
CA GLU A 204 0.51 1.22 -13.43
C GLU A 204 -0.24 0.25 -12.50
N PHE A 205 0.30 -0.95 -12.27
CA PHE A 205 -0.31 -2.01 -11.44
C PHE A 205 0.47 -2.26 -10.15
N LEU A 206 1.41 -1.38 -9.80
CA LEU A 206 2.16 -1.50 -8.56
C LEU A 206 1.23 -1.22 -7.36
N PRO A 207 1.09 -2.15 -6.42
CA PRO A 207 0.24 -1.93 -5.26
C PRO A 207 0.76 -0.83 -4.33
N SER A 208 -0.12 -0.32 -3.49
CA SER A 208 0.19 0.76 -2.54
C SER A 208 1.34 0.41 -1.59
N LEU A 209 1.96 1.43 -0.99
CA LEU A 209 2.98 1.26 0.06
C LEU A 209 2.44 0.43 1.23
N GLU A 210 1.19 0.65 1.61
CA GLU A 210 0.51 -0.10 2.67
C GLU A 210 0.37 -1.59 2.31
N PHE A 211 -0.08 -1.90 1.08
CA PHE A 211 -0.19 -3.27 0.61
C PHE A 211 1.16 -3.99 0.65
N ARG A 212 2.21 -3.38 0.08
CA ARG A 212 3.58 -3.95 0.06
C ARG A 212 4.17 -4.09 1.45
N THR A 213 3.89 -3.14 2.35
CA THR A 213 4.28 -3.24 3.76
C THR A 213 3.60 -4.43 4.44
N ALA A 214 2.30 -4.65 4.19
CA ALA A 214 1.58 -5.82 4.68
C ALA A 214 2.16 -7.12 4.11
N THR A 215 2.52 -7.16 2.82
CA THR A 215 3.25 -8.30 2.23
C THR A 215 4.52 -8.62 3.00
N GLY A 216 5.35 -7.60 3.28
CA GLY A 216 6.59 -7.77 4.04
C GLY A 216 6.36 -8.33 5.45
N LYS A 217 5.34 -7.83 6.15
CA LYS A 217 4.95 -8.36 7.48
C LYS A 217 4.54 -9.84 7.42
N MET A 218 3.75 -10.23 6.43
CA MET A 218 3.34 -11.64 6.25
C MET A 218 4.53 -12.53 5.86
N LEU A 219 5.45 -12.04 5.02
CA LEU A 219 6.69 -12.73 4.67
C LEU A 219 7.59 -12.97 5.90
N ILE A 220 7.68 -11.99 6.82
CA ILE A 220 8.36 -12.15 8.11
C ILE A 220 7.68 -13.24 8.94
N GLU A 221 6.35 -13.25 9.00
CA GLU A 221 5.59 -14.24 9.77
C GLU A 221 5.82 -15.67 9.27
N VAL A 222 6.00 -15.86 7.95
CA VAL A 222 6.37 -17.15 7.36
C VAL A 222 7.88 -17.42 7.31
N GLU A 223 8.71 -16.57 7.90
CA GLU A 223 10.18 -16.69 7.98
C GLU A 223 10.91 -16.55 6.63
N ARG A 224 10.26 -15.92 5.63
CA ARG A 224 10.88 -15.55 4.34
C ARG A 224 11.59 -14.20 4.42
N TYR A 225 12.61 -14.13 5.29
CA TYR A 225 13.28 -12.88 5.65
C TYR A 225 13.95 -12.15 4.48
N GLU A 226 14.58 -12.88 3.55
CA GLU A 226 15.22 -12.28 2.36
C GLU A 226 14.19 -11.57 1.46
N GLN A 227 13.07 -12.24 1.18
CA GLN A 227 11.99 -11.69 0.36
C GLN A 227 11.25 -10.55 1.09
N ALA A 228 11.10 -10.65 2.41
CA ALA A 228 10.56 -9.56 3.21
C ALA A 228 11.45 -8.31 3.13
N CYS A 229 12.78 -8.46 3.22
CA CYS A 229 13.72 -7.34 3.04
C CYS A 229 13.55 -6.71 1.65
N ASP A 230 13.56 -7.51 0.58
CA ASP A 230 13.43 -6.99 -0.79
C ASP A 230 12.18 -6.11 -0.97
N VAL A 231 11.02 -6.61 -0.53
CA VAL A 231 9.75 -5.86 -0.63
C VAL A 231 9.79 -4.58 0.23
N LEU A 232 10.23 -4.69 1.49
CA LEU A 232 10.21 -3.57 2.43
C LEU A 232 11.24 -2.49 2.08
N GLU A 233 12.44 -2.86 1.63
CA GLU A 233 13.44 -1.91 1.13
C GLU A 233 12.93 -1.19 -0.13
N GLY A 234 12.17 -1.88 -0.98
CA GLY A 234 11.45 -1.26 -2.10
C GLY A 234 10.46 -0.18 -1.64
N VAL A 235 9.70 -0.43 -0.57
CA VAL A 235 8.82 0.59 0.05
C VAL A 235 9.64 1.76 0.61
N MET A 236 10.78 1.49 1.25
CA MET A 236 11.65 2.52 1.84
C MET A 236 12.30 3.46 0.82
N GLN A 237 12.42 3.04 -0.45
CA GLN A 237 12.87 3.94 -1.52
C GLN A 237 11.86 5.03 -1.85
N GLU A 238 10.58 4.81 -1.53
CA GLU A 238 9.48 5.76 -1.75
C GLU A 238 9.13 6.55 -0.47
N ASP A 239 9.20 5.90 0.71
CA ASP A 239 8.98 6.52 2.02
C ASP A 239 10.03 6.05 3.05
N ASP A 240 11.04 6.89 3.29
CA ASP A 240 12.12 6.61 4.25
C ASP A 240 11.86 7.20 5.66
N GLU A 241 10.73 7.87 5.86
CA GLU A 241 10.39 8.50 7.15
C GLU A 241 9.63 7.56 8.09
N ASN A 242 9.12 6.44 7.59
CA ASN A 242 8.38 5.46 8.39
C ASN A 242 9.31 4.62 9.29
N ALA A 243 9.29 4.90 10.59
CA ALA A 243 10.08 4.18 11.60
C ALA A 243 9.78 2.66 11.67
N GLU A 244 8.56 2.25 11.31
CA GLU A 244 8.17 0.83 11.32
C GLU A 244 8.96 0.04 10.28
N LEU A 245 9.17 0.59 9.08
CA LEU A 245 9.92 -0.08 8.01
C LEU A 245 11.37 -0.37 8.43
N TRP A 246 12.03 0.60 9.05
CA TRP A 246 13.37 0.44 9.61
C TRP A 246 13.42 -0.69 10.66
N PHE A 247 12.39 -0.80 11.50
CA PHE A 247 12.29 -1.86 12.51
C PHE A 247 12.09 -3.25 11.88
N LEU A 248 11.19 -3.35 10.89
CA LEU A 248 10.88 -4.61 10.21
C LEU A 248 12.10 -5.14 9.45
N VAL A 249 12.78 -4.29 8.68
CA VAL A 249 14.00 -4.69 7.94
C VAL A 249 15.14 -5.05 8.89
N GLY A 250 15.34 -4.27 9.97
CA GLY A 250 16.30 -4.63 11.03
C GLY A 250 16.00 -5.98 11.68
N THR A 251 14.71 -6.32 11.85
CA THR A 251 14.27 -7.62 12.36
C THR A 251 14.60 -8.75 11.38
N CYS A 252 14.40 -8.55 10.07
CA CYS A 252 14.81 -9.51 9.06
C CYS A 252 16.32 -9.76 9.08
N TYR A 253 17.15 -8.71 9.05
CA TYR A 253 18.61 -8.86 9.11
C TYR A 253 19.08 -9.58 10.38
N ARG A 254 18.44 -9.28 11.52
CA ARG A 254 18.72 -9.99 12.78
C ARG A 254 18.38 -11.49 12.66
N ALA A 255 17.24 -11.83 12.06
CA ALA A 255 16.84 -13.22 11.88
C ALA A 255 17.74 -13.98 10.88
N MET A 256 18.35 -13.28 9.93
CA MET A 256 19.36 -13.80 9.00
C MET A 256 20.79 -13.85 9.58
N ASP A 257 20.97 -13.51 10.87
CA ASP A 257 22.26 -13.42 11.58
C ASP A 257 23.25 -12.36 11.02
N ASP A 258 22.77 -11.44 10.18
CA ASP A 258 23.53 -10.24 9.80
C ASP A 258 23.37 -9.15 10.86
N LEU A 259 24.05 -9.36 11.99
CA LEU A 259 23.95 -8.47 13.15
C LEU A 259 24.45 -7.05 12.85
N SER A 260 25.37 -6.90 11.89
CA SER A 260 25.94 -5.59 11.53
C SER A 260 24.90 -4.73 10.83
N SER A 261 24.26 -5.29 9.79
CA SER A 261 23.18 -4.61 9.08
C SER A 261 21.98 -4.39 10.01
N ALA A 262 21.59 -5.41 10.79
CA ALA A 262 20.50 -5.28 11.76
C ALA A 262 20.71 -4.09 12.71
N LEU A 263 21.93 -3.93 13.25
CA LEU A 263 22.27 -2.82 14.14
C LEU A 263 22.10 -1.46 13.45
N GLU A 264 22.56 -1.31 12.21
CA GLU A 264 22.40 -0.07 11.45
C GLU A 264 20.91 0.31 11.29
N PHE A 265 20.07 -0.67 10.90
CA PHE A 265 18.64 -0.45 10.73
C PHE A 265 17.93 -0.09 12.04
N PHE A 266 18.28 -0.73 13.17
CA PHE A 266 17.72 -0.36 14.47
C PHE A 266 18.17 1.03 14.94
N GLU A 267 19.42 1.44 14.68
CA GLU A 267 19.90 2.81 14.98
C GLU A 267 19.16 3.87 14.14
N LYS A 268 18.84 3.56 12.88
CA LYS A 268 17.98 4.40 12.02
C LYS A 268 16.54 4.45 12.52
N CYS A 269 15.96 3.31 12.91
CA CYS A 269 14.64 3.23 13.54
C CYS A 269 14.57 4.13 14.79
N GLN A 270 15.56 4.03 15.69
CA GLN A 270 15.68 4.90 16.86
C GLN A 270 15.73 6.38 16.48
N THR A 271 16.43 6.73 15.40
CA THR A 271 16.53 8.11 14.92
C THR A 271 15.16 8.63 14.45
N MET A 272 14.41 7.82 13.69
CA MET A 272 13.06 8.17 13.20
C MET A 272 12.06 8.29 14.34
N LEU A 273 12.05 7.35 15.29
CA LEU A 273 11.20 7.44 16.49
C LEU A 273 11.49 8.69 17.32
N ASN A 274 12.76 9.09 17.45
CA ASN A 274 13.14 10.32 18.14
C ASN A 274 12.70 11.59 17.38
N LYS A 275 12.67 11.57 16.04
CA LYS A 275 12.12 12.65 15.21
C LYS A 275 10.61 12.77 15.46
N LEU A 276 9.87 11.66 15.31
CA LEU A 276 8.43 11.58 15.55
C LEU A 276 8.03 12.04 16.96
N LYS A 277 8.78 11.62 17.99
CA LYS A 277 8.53 12.03 19.38
C LYS A 277 8.62 13.55 19.56
N LYS A 278 9.56 14.22 18.88
CA LYS A 278 9.72 15.69 18.94
C LYS A 278 8.56 16.41 18.26
N GLU A 279 8.06 15.87 17.16
CA GLU A 279 6.95 16.45 16.39
C GLU A 279 5.62 16.30 17.12
N LEU A 280 5.36 15.12 17.68
CA LEU A 280 4.08 14.76 18.31
C LEU A 280 3.96 15.16 19.79
N ARG A 281 5.02 15.72 20.40
CA ARG A 281 5.06 16.20 21.81
C ARG A 281 4.55 15.17 22.84
N ASP A 282 5.32 14.09 23.00
CA ASP A 282 5.16 13.06 24.04
C ASP A 282 3.85 12.25 23.98
N ALA A 283 3.65 11.55 22.88
CA ALA A 283 2.73 10.41 22.84
C ALA A 283 3.32 9.23 23.65
N PHE A 284 2.58 8.79 24.67
CA PHE A 284 2.98 7.72 25.60
C PHE A 284 3.45 6.44 24.87
N TYR A 285 2.78 6.07 23.77
CA TYR A 285 3.09 4.86 22.98
C TYR A 285 4.47 4.87 22.31
N LEU A 286 5.05 6.05 22.02
CA LEU A 286 6.38 6.13 21.41
C LEU A 286 7.49 5.83 22.42
N GLN A 287 7.24 6.00 23.72
CA GLN A 287 8.24 5.74 24.75
C GLN A 287 8.57 4.26 24.86
N ASP A 288 7.55 3.40 24.86
CA ASP A 288 7.72 1.95 24.96
C ASP A 288 8.42 1.38 23.70
N GLN A 289 8.06 1.89 22.51
CA GLN A 289 8.73 1.53 21.26
C GLN A 289 10.21 1.92 21.27
N LEU A 290 10.54 3.13 21.74
CA LEU A 290 11.91 3.59 21.87
C LEU A 290 12.72 2.74 22.84
N GLU A 291 12.14 2.38 23.99
CA GLU A 291 12.80 1.52 24.98
C GLU A 291 13.12 0.15 24.39
N SER A 292 12.15 -0.48 23.71
CA SER A 292 12.35 -1.77 23.03
C SER A 292 13.47 -1.72 21.97
N VAL A 293 13.53 -0.65 21.16
CA VAL A 293 14.60 -0.48 20.16
C VAL A 293 15.96 -0.23 20.83
N VAL A 294 16.01 0.56 21.90
CA VAL A 294 17.26 0.80 22.66
C VAL A 294 17.81 -0.50 23.25
N GLU A 295 16.94 -1.33 23.84
CA GLU A 295 17.31 -2.64 24.38
C GLU A 295 17.86 -3.55 23.28
N THR A 296 17.17 -3.62 22.13
CA THR A 296 17.60 -4.40 20.97
C THR A 296 18.98 -3.96 20.45
N ILE A 297 19.22 -2.64 20.36
CA ILE A 297 20.53 -2.08 19.97
C ILE A 297 21.62 -2.51 20.96
N ALA A 298 21.33 -2.48 22.26
CA ALA A 298 22.28 -2.87 23.29
C ALA A 298 22.63 -4.37 23.21
N GLU A 299 21.62 -5.23 23.00
CA GLU A 299 21.80 -6.68 22.78
C GLU A 299 22.66 -6.97 21.55
N LEU A 300 22.39 -6.30 20.43
CA LEU A 300 23.15 -6.47 19.20
C LEU A 300 24.61 -6.02 19.37
N LYS A 301 24.85 -4.86 19.99
CA LYS A 301 26.21 -4.38 20.29
C LYS A 301 27.00 -5.35 21.15
N ALA A 302 26.36 -5.91 22.19
CA ALA A 302 26.99 -6.92 23.04
C ALA A 302 27.29 -8.21 22.27
N SER A 303 26.36 -8.67 21.43
CA SER A 303 26.51 -9.88 20.62
C SER A 303 27.64 -9.75 19.59
N ILE A 304 27.71 -8.62 18.90
CA ILE A 304 28.78 -8.30 17.94
C ILE A 304 30.15 -8.25 18.65
N ALA A 305 30.22 -7.60 19.82
CA ALA A 305 31.46 -7.51 20.59
C ALA A 305 31.95 -8.89 21.11
N ASN A 306 31.02 -9.77 21.50
CA ASN A 306 31.34 -11.12 21.97
C ASN A 306 31.65 -12.11 20.81
N GLY A 307 31.19 -11.81 19.60
CA GLY A 307 31.38 -12.64 18.41
C GLY A 307 32.71 -12.41 17.67
N GLN A 308 33.45 -11.34 18.01
CA GLN A 308 34.81 -11.17 17.53
C GLN A 308 35.74 -12.12 18.30
N PRO A 309 36.36 -13.14 17.68
CA PRO A 309 37.45 -13.85 18.34
C PRO A 309 38.51 -12.81 18.69
N GLU A 310 39.00 -12.84 19.94
CA GLU A 310 40.16 -12.08 20.38
C GLU A 310 41.26 -12.26 19.33
N LEU A 311 41.45 -11.26 18.46
CA LEU A 311 42.63 -11.21 17.61
C LEU A 311 43.78 -11.00 18.56
N ASP A 312 44.47 -12.11 18.82
CA ASP A 312 45.59 -12.31 19.71
C ASP A 312 46.34 -11.02 20.06
N GLU A 313 46.38 -10.72 21.35
CA GLU A 313 47.51 -10.04 21.97
C GLU A 313 48.79 -10.90 21.76
N GLU A 314 49.35 -10.92 20.55
CA GLU A 314 50.76 -11.27 20.39
C GLU A 314 51.61 -10.04 20.63
N SER A 315 51.90 -9.83 21.92
CA SER A 315 53.08 -9.13 22.36
C SER A 315 54.35 -9.81 21.83
N GLY A 316 54.96 -9.23 20.80
CA GLY A 316 56.41 -9.10 20.65
C GLY A 316 57.23 -10.34 20.27
N SER A 317 57.73 -10.34 19.02
CA SER A 317 59.18 -10.44 18.79
C SER A 317 59.54 -9.85 17.43
N ASN A 318 60.63 -9.09 17.42
CA ASN A 318 61.30 -8.61 16.21
C ASN A 318 61.66 -9.78 15.29
N GLU A 319 61.57 -9.61 13.98
CA GLU A 319 62.73 -9.69 13.08
C GLU A 319 62.34 -9.23 11.66
N ASP A 320 63.31 -8.55 11.03
CA ASP A 320 63.30 -7.94 9.72
C ASP A 320 62.95 -8.91 8.57
N GLU A 321 62.31 -8.42 7.50
CA GLU A 321 62.92 -8.30 6.16
C GLU A 321 61.89 -7.95 5.05
N ASN A 322 62.19 -6.84 4.35
CA ASN A 322 61.98 -6.57 2.93
C ASN A 322 60.86 -7.30 2.15
N VAL A 323 59.82 -6.56 1.70
CA VAL A 323 59.32 -6.69 0.31
C VAL A 323 58.84 -5.35 -0.26
N VAL A 324 59.65 -4.89 -1.21
CA VAL A 324 59.43 -4.00 -2.37
C VAL A 324 57.98 -3.63 -2.72
N ALA A 325 57.74 -2.33 -2.77
CA ALA A 325 56.60 -1.70 -3.43
C ALA A 325 56.58 -1.95 -4.95
N LYS A 326 55.43 -2.38 -5.48
CA LYS A 326 55.07 -2.16 -6.89
C LYS A 326 53.64 -1.68 -6.99
N THR A 327 53.52 -0.41 -7.34
CA THR A 327 52.32 0.29 -7.76
C THR A 327 51.76 -0.31 -9.05
N VAL A 328 50.42 -0.41 -9.05
CA VAL A 328 49.56 -0.77 -10.18
C VAL A 328 49.71 0.26 -11.31
N GLY A 329 49.73 -0.24 -12.54
CA GLY A 329 49.89 0.52 -13.77
C GLY A 329 48.72 1.45 -14.05
N LYS A 330 49.03 2.63 -14.59
CA LYS A 330 48.10 3.53 -15.26
C LYS A 330 48.20 3.33 -16.75
N GLU A 331 47.03 3.43 -17.38
CA GLU A 331 46.69 3.26 -18.78
C GLU A 331 47.45 4.26 -19.67
N ASP A 332 47.98 3.75 -20.79
CA ASP A 332 48.41 4.56 -21.93
C ASP A 332 47.18 4.84 -22.82
N VAL A 333 46.82 6.10 -22.94
CA VAL A 333 45.94 6.64 -23.98
C VAL A 333 46.84 7.12 -25.12
N GLU A 334 46.87 6.40 -26.23
CA GLU A 334 47.52 6.86 -27.47
C GLU A 334 46.69 7.99 -28.09
N MET A 335 47.34 9.15 -28.29
CA MET A 335 46.86 10.23 -29.16
C MET A 335 47.42 10.04 -30.58
N GLU A 336 46.51 10.20 -31.54
CA GLU A 336 46.63 10.66 -32.93
C GLU A 336 48.02 10.77 -33.57
N GLU A 337 48.15 10.13 -34.75
CA GLU A 337 48.39 10.82 -36.04
C GLU A 337 47.69 10.09 -37.19
#